data_AF-A0A833VQ88-F1
#
_entry.id   AF-A0A833VQ88-F1
#
_cell.length_a   1.000
_cell.length_b   1.000
_cell.length_c   1.000
_cell.angle_alpha   90.00
_cell.angle_beta   90.00
_cell.angle_gamma   90.00
#
_symmetry.space_group_name_H-M   'P 1'
#
loop_
_entity.id
_entity.type
_entity.pdbx_description
1 polymer ?
#
loop_
_entity_poly.entity_id
_entity_poly.type
_entity_poly.pdbx_seq_one_letter_code
_entity_poly.pdbx_strand_id
1 'polypeptide(L)'
;MRNITCTKASLLLWFSFARLVFASLVSNENYNHDFHITWSPNNVNTSTDGRSTSLKLDQESGSAFASNEMFLFGEIDMQIKLVPDYSAGTVLAFYPIKAFDKLAFGLEMFFASKDET
;
A
#
# COMPACT_ATOMS: atom_id res chain seq x y z
N MET A 1 -54.57 -15.69 3.95
CA MET A 1 -53.31 -15.57 4.73
C MET A 1 -52.09 -16.03 3.91
N ARG A 2 -51.64 -15.35 2.84
CA ARG A 2 -50.48 -15.84 2.03
C ARG A 2 -49.67 -14.76 1.27
N ASN A 3 -49.54 -13.52 1.78
CA ASN A 3 -48.80 -12.47 1.05
C ASN A 3 -47.53 -12.00 1.78
N ILE A 4 -47.23 -12.53 2.97
CA ILE A 4 -46.14 -12.01 3.84
C ILE A 4 -44.79 -12.68 3.53
N THR A 5 -44.78 -13.90 3.00
CA THR A 5 -43.54 -14.64 2.67
C THR A 5 -42.82 -14.05 1.45
N CYS A 6 -43.56 -13.58 0.44
CA CYS A 6 -42.99 -12.99 -0.77
C CYS A 6 -42.33 -11.61 -0.49
N THR A 7 -42.98 -10.77 0.33
CA THR A 7 -42.45 -9.43 0.68
C THR A 7 -41.19 -9.53 1.54
N LYS A 8 -41.12 -10.48 2.48
CA LYS A 8 -39.91 -10.72 3.29
C LYS A 8 -38.74 -11.25 2.46
N ALA A 9 -38.98 -12.15 1.50
CA ALA A 9 -37.94 -12.63 0.60
C ALA A 9 -37.40 -11.51 -0.31
N SER A 10 -38.28 -10.64 -0.81
CA SER A 10 -37.88 -9.46 -1.60
C SER A 10 -37.06 -8.45 -0.79
N LEU A 11 -37.39 -8.24 0.49
CA LEU A 11 -36.62 -7.38 1.40
C LEU A 11 -35.23 -7.97 1.68
N LEU A 12 -35.13 -9.27 1.92
CA LEU A 12 -33.83 -9.93 2.15
C LEU A 12 -32.92 -9.83 0.92
N LEU A 13 -33.47 -10.01 -0.29
CA LEU A 13 -32.71 -9.83 -1.54
C LEU A 13 -32.22 -8.40 -1.72
N TRP A 14 -33.05 -7.39 -1.38
CA TRP A 14 -32.63 -5.99 -1.39
C TRP A 14 -31.51 -5.72 -0.39
N PHE A 15 -31.62 -6.24 0.84
CA PHE A 15 -30.57 -6.09 1.86
C PHE A 15 -29.26 -6.75 1.45
N SER A 16 -29.31 -7.94 0.82
CA SER A 16 -28.12 -8.61 0.28
C SER A 16 -27.50 -7.84 -0.90
N PHE A 17 -28.32 -7.28 -1.79
CA PHE A 17 -27.83 -6.47 -2.91
C PHE A 17 -27.20 -5.15 -2.42
N ALA A 18 -27.79 -4.51 -1.42
CA ALA A 18 -27.24 -3.31 -0.78
C ALA A 18 -25.87 -3.59 -0.13
N ARG A 19 -25.68 -4.76 0.50
CA ARG A 19 -24.38 -5.17 1.04
C ARG A 19 -23.29 -5.30 -0.03
N LEU A 20 -23.64 -5.81 -1.20
CA LEU A 20 -22.70 -6.01 -2.30
C LEU A 20 -22.23 -4.67 -2.90
N VAL A 21 -23.12 -3.67 -2.94
CA VAL A 21 -22.81 -2.31 -3.46
C VAL A 21 -21.90 -1.53 -2.49
N PHE A 22 -22.04 -1.70 -1.18
CA PHE A 22 -21.16 -1.04 -0.20
C PHE A 22 -19.74 -1.63 -0.17
N ALA A 23 -19.57 -2.89 -0.55
CA ALA A 23 -18.25 -3.55 -0.57
C ALA A 23 -17.32 -3.02 -1.68
N SER A 24 -17.85 -2.30 -2.67
CA SER A 24 -17.08 -1.78 -3.82
C SER A 24 -16.64 -0.32 -3.68
N LEU A 25 -16.56 0.23 -2.48
CA LEU A 25 -15.88 1.51 -2.24
C LEU A 25 -14.37 1.30 -2.41
N VAL A 26 -13.91 1.34 -3.66
CA VAL A 26 -12.50 1.55 -3.98
C VAL A 26 -12.17 2.95 -3.52
N SER A 27 -11.43 3.06 -2.41
CA SER A 27 -10.74 4.29 -2.03
C SER A 27 -9.96 4.77 -3.25
N ASN A 28 -10.11 6.04 -3.61
CA ASN A 28 -9.27 6.66 -4.63
C ASN A 28 -7.90 6.91 -4.00
N GLU A 29 -7.16 5.83 -3.74
CA GLU A 29 -5.81 5.86 -3.16
C GLU A 29 -4.86 6.45 -4.19
N ASN A 30 -4.28 7.59 -3.82
CA ASN A 30 -3.25 8.25 -4.61
C ASN A 30 -1.99 8.29 -3.76
N TYR A 31 -0.96 7.56 -4.19
CA TYR A 31 0.32 7.47 -3.49
C TYR A 31 0.94 8.84 -3.21
N ASN A 32 0.70 9.85 -4.07
CA ASN A 32 1.23 11.20 -3.88
C ASN A 32 0.58 11.94 -2.69
N HIS A 33 -0.60 11.51 -2.25
CA HIS A 33 -1.29 12.08 -1.10
C HIS A 33 -0.88 11.38 0.20
N ASP A 34 -0.65 10.07 0.15
CA ASP A 34 -0.45 9.25 1.35
C ASP A 34 1.03 9.09 1.73
N PHE A 35 1.94 9.29 0.76
CA PHE A 35 3.38 9.12 0.94
C PHE A 35 4.17 10.32 0.40
N HIS A 36 5.37 10.53 0.97
CA HIS A 36 6.39 11.42 0.43
C HIS A 36 7.69 10.67 0.21
N ILE A 37 8.45 11.11 -0.78
CA ILE A 37 9.77 10.57 -1.09
C ILE A 37 10.76 11.03 -0.02
N THR A 38 11.47 10.08 0.59
CA THR A 38 12.49 10.36 1.60
C THR A 38 13.90 10.32 1.01
N TRP A 39 14.12 9.54 -0.05
CA TRP A 39 15.42 9.46 -0.72
C TRP A 39 15.31 9.17 -2.22
N SER A 40 16.21 9.79 -2.99
CA SER A 40 16.36 9.66 -4.45
C SER A 40 15.05 9.83 -5.26
N PRO A 41 14.54 11.06 -5.40
CA PRO A 41 13.29 11.33 -6.14
C PRO A 41 13.30 10.90 -7.60
N ASN A 42 14.47 10.90 -8.24
CA ASN A 42 14.62 10.43 -9.61
C ASN A 42 14.44 8.91 -9.74
N ASN A 43 14.54 8.18 -8.63
CA ASN A 43 14.41 6.72 -8.56
C ASN A 43 13.07 6.28 -7.94
N VAL A 44 12.13 7.21 -7.76
CA VAL A 44 10.74 6.91 -7.35
C VAL A 44 9.80 7.44 -8.42
N ASN A 45 8.98 6.57 -9.00
CA ASN A 45 8.03 6.96 -10.05
C ASN A 45 6.63 6.44 -9.74
N THR A 46 5.67 7.37 -9.65
CA THR A 46 4.26 7.09 -9.42
C THR A 46 3.53 6.99 -10.76
N SER A 47 2.68 5.98 -10.93
CA SER A 47 1.88 5.80 -12.14
C SER A 47 0.96 6.99 -12.41
N THR A 48 0.57 7.20 -13.66
CA THR A 48 -0.29 8.33 -14.06
C THR A 48 -1.65 8.34 -13.35
N ASP A 49 -2.16 7.17 -12.96
CA ASP A 49 -3.39 7.03 -12.18
C ASP A 49 -3.19 7.19 -10.66
N GLY A 50 -1.95 7.37 -10.20
CA GLY A 50 -1.62 7.57 -8.79
C GLY A 50 -1.66 6.30 -7.92
N ARG A 51 -1.99 5.14 -8.49
CA ARG A 51 -2.33 3.92 -7.73
C ARG A 51 -1.16 2.98 -7.46
N SER A 52 -0.01 3.24 -8.07
CA SER A 52 1.19 2.42 -7.86
C SER A 52 2.43 3.30 -7.91
N THR A 53 3.42 2.93 -7.10
CA THR A 53 4.73 3.58 -7.09
C THR A 53 5.80 2.53 -7.29
N SER A 54 6.75 2.84 -8.18
CA SER A 54 7.91 2.00 -8.47
C SER A 54 9.17 2.60 -7.85
N LEU A 55 9.97 1.73 -7.24
CA LEU A 55 11.29 2.04 -6.73
C LEU A 55 12.35 1.52 -7.70
N LYS A 56 13.38 2.34 -7.95
CA LYS A 56 14.55 1.99 -8.74
C LYS A 56 15.78 1.92 -7.83
N LEU A 57 16.60 0.93 -8.08
CA LEU A 57 17.92 0.77 -7.47
C LEU A 57 18.95 0.74 -8.60
N ASP A 58 19.93 1.64 -8.53
CA ASP A 58 21.05 1.69 -9.45
C ASP A 58 22.38 1.84 -8.70
N GLN A 59 23.48 1.91 -9.44
CA GLN A 59 24.81 2.01 -8.87
C GLN A 59 25.05 3.32 -8.11
N GLU A 60 24.27 4.37 -8.42
CA GLU A 60 24.43 5.68 -7.79
C GLU A 60 23.66 5.75 -6.47
N SER A 61 22.44 5.20 -6.42
CA SER A 61 21.61 5.25 -5.23
C SER A 61 20.50 4.19 -5.18
N GLY A 62 20.04 3.93 -3.96
CA GLY A 62 18.73 3.33 -3.70
C GLY A 62 17.59 4.34 -3.82
N SER A 63 16.44 3.97 -3.27
CA SER A 63 15.26 4.84 -3.23
C SER A 63 14.38 4.52 -2.03
N ALA A 64 13.65 5.53 -1.54
CA ALA A 64 12.79 5.36 -0.38
C ALA A 64 11.63 6.37 -0.36
N PHE A 65 10.52 5.95 0.26
CA PHE A 65 9.41 6.82 0.63
C PHE A 65 8.86 6.46 2.02
N ALA A 66 8.13 7.40 2.62
CA ALA A 66 7.47 7.21 3.90
C ALA A 66 6.05 7.79 3.90
N SER A 67 5.21 7.34 4.83
CA SER A 67 3.86 7.87 4.99
C SER A 67 3.89 9.34 5.43
N ASN A 68 2.97 10.14 4.90
CA ASN A 68 2.80 11.54 5.30
C ASN A 68 2.24 11.65 6.73
N GLU A 69 1.32 10.76 7.06
CA GLU A 69 0.66 10.72 8.35
C GLU A 69 1.33 9.72 9.31
N MET A 70 1.10 9.95 10.61
CA MET A 70 1.53 9.07 11.68
C MET A 70 0.33 8.58 12.49
N PHE A 71 0.35 7.30 12.86
CA PHE A 71 -0.78 6.58 13.42
C PHE A 71 -0.44 6.03 14.81
N LEU A 72 -1.41 6.04 15.72
CA LEU A 72 -1.24 5.45 17.05
C LEU A 72 -1.53 3.94 17.06
N PHE A 73 -2.50 3.52 16.23
CA PHE A 73 -2.92 2.15 15.99
C PHE A 73 -3.52 2.06 14.59
N GLY A 74 -3.41 0.89 13.95
CA GLY A 74 -3.94 0.67 12.61
C GLY A 74 -3.45 -0.65 12.02
N GLU A 75 -4.05 -1.00 10.89
CA GLU A 75 -3.59 -2.06 10.01
C GLU A 75 -3.04 -1.40 8.74
N ILE A 76 -1.89 -1.90 8.26
CA ILE A 76 -1.31 -1.42 7.00
C ILE A 76 -1.28 -2.58 6.04
N ASP A 77 -1.90 -2.38 4.89
CA ASP A 77 -1.87 -3.30 3.78
C ASP A 77 -1.13 -2.64 2.61
N MET A 78 -0.19 -3.37 2.01
CA MET A 78 0.60 -2.89 0.89
C MET A 78 0.87 -4.02 -0.08
N GLN A 79 0.46 -3.83 -1.33
CA GLN A 79 0.75 -4.76 -2.40
C GLN A 79 2.15 -4.49 -2.97
N ILE A 80 3.07 -5.43 -2.76
CA ILE A 80 4.47 -5.31 -3.20
C ILE A 80 4.74 -6.30 -4.33
N LYS A 81 5.28 -5.78 -5.44
CA LYS A 81 5.85 -6.60 -6.52
C LYS A 81 7.36 -6.50 -6.48
N LEU A 82 8.02 -7.65 -6.31
CA LEU A 82 9.48 -7.72 -6.27
C LEU A 82 10.10 -7.60 -7.67
N VAL A 83 11.37 -7.22 -7.69
CA VAL A 83 12.20 -7.15 -8.90
C VAL A 83 12.24 -8.53 -9.56
N PRO A 84 11.97 -8.62 -10.88
CA PRO A 84 12.08 -9.89 -11.58
C PRO A 84 13.55 -10.31 -11.77
N ASP A 85 13.78 -11.61 -11.98
CA ASP A 85 15.06 -12.17 -12.38
C ASP A 85 16.22 -11.96 -11.37
N TYR A 86 17.37 -11.46 -11.83
CA TYR A 86 18.62 -11.38 -11.06
C TYR A 86 18.60 -10.20 -10.07
N SER A 87 18.22 -10.50 -8.83
CA SER A 87 18.14 -9.53 -7.73
C SER A 87 19.15 -9.82 -6.60
N ALA A 88 20.27 -10.47 -6.93
CA ALA A 88 21.26 -10.84 -5.93
C ALA A 88 21.83 -9.60 -5.23
N GLY A 89 21.75 -9.58 -3.90
CA GLY A 89 22.23 -8.45 -3.10
C GLY A 89 21.27 -7.25 -3.07
N THR A 90 20.06 -7.34 -3.62
CA THR A 90 19.03 -6.30 -3.49
C THR A 90 18.14 -6.58 -2.28
N VAL A 91 17.87 -5.55 -1.49
CA VAL A 91 16.95 -5.59 -0.34
C VAL A 91 15.84 -4.56 -0.55
N LEU A 92 14.61 -4.99 -0.29
CA LEU A 92 13.45 -4.12 -0.14
C LEU A 92 12.94 -4.25 1.30
N ALA A 93 13.01 -3.17 2.06
CA ALA A 93 12.62 -3.13 3.46
C ALA A 93 11.32 -2.34 3.63
N PHE A 94 10.29 -2.98 4.16
CA PHE A 94 9.05 -2.35 4.61
C PHE A 94 9.01 -2.37 6.14
N TYR A 95 8.98 -1.21 6.79
CA TYR A 95 9.14 -1.12 8.24
C TYR A 95 8.34 0.02 8.87
N PRO A 96 7.92 -0.12 10.14
CA PRO A 96 7.36 0.97 10.92
C PRO A 96 8.47 1.89 11.44
N ILE A 97 8.23 3.20 11.37
CA ILE A 97 9.08 4.26 11.92
C ILE A 97 8.39 4.81 13.17
N LYS A 98 9.02 4.67 14.33
CA LYS A 98 8.45 5.16 15.60
C LYS A 98 8.90 6.59 15.88
N ALA A 99 7.95 7.51 16.01
CA ALA A 99 8.16 8.89 16.46
C ALA A 99 7.32 9.14 17.71
N PHE A 100 8.00 9.22 18.87
CA PHE A 100 7.36 9.26 20.19
C PHE A 100 6.41 8.07 20.41
N ASP A 101 5.10 8.33 20.42
CA ASP A 101 4.05 7.34 20.59
C ASP A 101 3.33 6.98 19.27
N LYS A 102 3.66 7.65 18.16
CA LYS A 102 3.06 7.39 16.85
C LYS A 102 4.00 6.61 15.94
N LEU A 103 3.42 5.91 14.97
CA LEU A 103 4.08 5.12 13.94
C LEU A 103 3.81 5.73 12.56
N ALA A 104 4.87 5.97 11.80
CA ALA A 104 4.83 6.11 10.34
C ALA A 104 5.29 4.79 9.70
N PHE A 105 5.21 4.69 8.38
CA PHE A 105 5.72 3.54 7.63
C PHE A 105 6.72 4.00 6.59
N GLY A 106 7.78 3.23 6.41
CA GLY A 106 8.83 3.46 5.41
C GLY A 106 8.97 2.25 4.48
N LEU A 107 9.24 2.53 3.21
CA LEU A 107 9.69 1.54 2.22
C LEU A 107 11.00 2.01 1.62
N GLU A 108 12.02 1.16 1.65
CA GLU A 108 13.37 1.49 1.16
C GLU A 108 13.98 0.33 0.38
N MET A 109 14.60 0.66 -0.76
CA MET A 109 15.29 -0.29 -1.63
C MET A 109 16.78 0.05 -1.72
N PHE A 110 17.64 -0.90 -1.38
CA PHE A 110 19.10 -0.71 -1.32
C PHE A 110 19.88 -2.01 -1.60
N PHE A 111 21.19 -1.90 -1.83
CA PHE A 111 22.06 -3.07 -1.93
C PHE A 111 22.50 -3.54 -0.54
N ALA A 112 22.28 -4.82 -0.23
CA ALA A 112 22.88 -5.46 0.94
C ALA A 112 24.40 -5.40 0.81
N SER A 113 25.05 -4.82 1.81
CA SER A 113 26.50 -4.99 1.98
C SER A 113 26.78 -6.46 2.24
N LYS A 114 27.65 -7.06 1.44
CA LYS A 114 28.19 -8.38 1.74
C LYS A 114 29.30 -8.17 2.76
N ASP A 115 29.11 -8.65 3.99
CA ASP A 115 30.24 -8.80 4.91
C ASP A 115 31.17 -9.83 4.27
N GLU A 116 32.34 -9.39 3.79
CA GLU A 116 33.39 -10.28 3.34
C GLU A 116 34.04 -10.90 4.58
N THR A 117 33.81 -12.20 4.80
CA THR A 117 34.66 -13.06 5.65
C THR A 117 35.61 -13.86 4.79
#